data_AF-A0A397HV99-F1
#
_entry.id   AF-A0A397HV99-F1
#
_cell.length_a   1.000
_cell.length_b   1.000
_cell.length_c   1.000
_cell.angle_alpha   90.00
_cell.angle_beta   90.00
_cell.angle_gamma   90.00
#
_symmetry.space_group_name_H-M   'P 1'
#
loop_
_entity.id
_entity.type
_entity.pdbx_description
1 polymer ?
#
loop_
_entity_poly.entity_id
_entity_poly.type
_entity_poly.pdbx_seq_one_letter_code
_entity_poly.pdbx_strand_id
1 'polypeptide(L)'
;MQEIISELENMYNNIADQAMENIHSNEIIMTIGKSRTVEYFLKTAAKKRKFSVIVAETSPTYLGHEMALSLSQAGIDTTVISDSAIFAVMSRVNKVIMGTHAVLANGGLISVSGTQTVATAAKHHSTPVVVCTGLYKLSPLYPYDEDSFNDLVAPDSVLSFEEGEFIDKVTLLNPYYDYVSPELVNLFITNTGGHPPSYLYRLINENYDPEDIEI
;
A
#
# COMPACT_ATOMS: atom_id res chain seq x y z
N MET A 1 11.74 14.93 -20.96
CA MET A 1 11.78 15.41 -19.55
C MET A 1 10.50 16.15 -19.16
N GLN A 2 10.06 17.19 -19.87
CA GLN A 2 8.76 17.85 -19.56
C GLN A 2 7.55 16.91 -19.68
N GLU A 3 7.57 15.99 -20.64
CA GLU A 3 6.53 14.96 -20.80
C GLU A 3 6.41 14.06 -19.58
N ILE A 4 7.53 13.51 -19.09
CA ILE A 4 7.58 12.68 -17.86
C ILE A 4 7.05 13.44 -16.64
N ILE A 5 7.38 14.73 -16.51
CA ILE A 5 6.88 15.56 -15.41
C ILE A 5 5.35 15.69 -15.50
N SER A 6 4.83 15.99 -16.69
CA SER A 6 3.38 16.07 -16.94
C SER A 6 2.67 14.74 -16.65
N GLU A 7 3.30 13.61 -17.00
CA GLU A 7 2.76 12.28 -16.69
C GLU A 7 2.70 12.01 -15.18
N LEU A 8 3.75 12.37 -14.44
CA LEU A 8 3.79 12.24 -12.98
C LEU A 8 2.74 13.11 -12.30
N GLU A 9 2.50 14.32 -12.79
CA GLU A 9 1.46 15.22 -12.27
C GLU A 9 0.06 14.65 -12.51
N ASN A 10 -0.19 14.06 -13.68
CA ASN A 10 -1.49 13.52 -14.06
C ASN A 10 -1.76 12.10 -13.55
N MET A 11 -0.74 11.41 -13.03
CA MET A 11 -0.83 10.02 -12.58
C MET A 11 -1.97 9.79 -11.57
N TYR A 12 -2.14 10.69 -10.59
CA TYR A 12 -3.20 10.55 -9.59
C TYR A 12 -4.59 10.56 -10.21
N ASN A 13 -4.82 11.39 -11.23
CA ASN A 13 -6.09 11.46 -11.94
C ASN A 13 -6.33 10.18 -12.75
N ASN A 14 -5.33 9.72 -13.52
CA ASN A 14 -5.45 8.52 -14.35
C ASN A 14 -5.74 7.26 -13.50
N ILE A 15 -5.14 7.14 -12.32
CA ILE A 15 -5.43 6.05 -11.39
C ILE A 15 -6.83 6.22 -10.79
N ALA A 16 -7.21 7.43 -10.37
CA ALA A 16 -8.51 7.70 -9.76
C ALA A 16 -9.70 7.52 -10.71
N ASP A 17 -9.52 7.73 -12.01
CA ASP A 17 -10.58 7.51 -13.01
C ASP A 17 -11.01 6.04 -13.07
N GLN A 18 -10.09 5.11 -12.77
CA GLN A 18 -10.35 3.67 -12.70
C GLN A 18 -11.08 3.25 -11.40
N ALA A 19 -11.27 4.15 -10.44
CA ALA A 19 -11.91 3.84 -9.16
C ALA A 19 -13.37 3.39 -9.32
N MET A 20 -14.06 3.95 -10.32
CA MET A 20 -15.45 3.62 -10.61
C MET A 20 -15.66 2.20 -11.14
N GLU A 21 -14.63 1.57 -11.70
CA GLU A 21 -14.72 0.19 -12.18
C GLU A 21 -14.46 -0.82 -11.07
N ASN A 22 -13.70 -0.43 -10.04
CA ASN A 22 -13.22 -1.32 -8.98
C ASN A 22 -14.04 -1.26 -7.68
N ILE A 23 -14.64 -0.10 -7.35
CA ILE A 23 -15.32 0.14 -6.07
C ILE A 23 -16.83 0.22 -6.29
N HIS A 24 -17.61 -0.73 -5.76
CA HIS A 24 -19.07 -0.70 -5.85
C HIS A 24 -19.73 -0.17 -4.57
N SER A 25 -21.02 0.18 -4.66
CA SER A 25 -21.77 0.66 -3.51
C SER A 25 -21.97 -0.44 -2.47
N ASN A 26 -21.97 -0.06 -1.19
CA ASN A 26 -22.10 -0.94 -0.02
C ASN A 26 -20.97 -1.96 0.14
N GLU A 27 -19.82 -1.75 -0.52
CA GLU A 27 -18.63 -2.55 -0.27
C GLU A 27 -17.89 -2.08 0.97
N ILE A 28 -17.24 -3.02 1.65
CA ILE A 28 -16.32 -2.77 2.75
C ILE A 28 -14.90 -2.95 2.21
N ILE A 29 -14.17 -1.84 2.15
CA ILE A 29 -12.79 -1.79 1.66
C ILE A 29 -11.86 -1.69 2.86
N MET A 30 -10.77 -2.45 2.87
CA MET A 30 -9.70 -2.27 3.84
C MET A 30 -8.48 -1.58 3.20
N THR A 31 -7.86 -0.66 3.92
CA THR A 31 -6.60 0.00 3.57
C THR A 31 -5.69 0.06 4.80
N ILE A 32 -4.39 0.24 4.57
CA ILE A 32 -3.38 0.35 5.63
C ILE A 32 -2.57 1.63 5.47
N GLY A 33 -2.26 2.28 6.60
CA GLY A 33 -1.41 3.46 6.67
C GLY A 33 -1.98 4.65 5.89
N LYS A 34 -1.09 5.47 5.35
CA LYS A 34 -1.44 6.64 4.53
C LYS A 34 -0.82 6.56 3.14
N SER A 35 -1.68 6.45 2.13
CA SER A 35 -1.27 6.53 0.73
C SER A 35 -2.09 7.60 0.00
N ARG A 36 -1.40 8.63 -0.53
CA ARG A 36 -2.04 9.70 -1.30
C ARG A 36 -2.77 9.18 -2.54
N THR A 37 -2.19 8.19 -3.21
CA THR A 37 -2.79 7.56 -4.39
C THR A 37 -4.09 6.85 -4.03
N VAL A 38 -4.10 6.06 -2.95
CA VAL A 38 -5.30 5.34 -2.49
C VAL A 38 -6.34 6.32 -1.95
N GLU A 39 -5.93 7.34 -1.21
CA GLU A 39 -6.81 8.38 -0.70
C GLU A 39 -7.56 9.09 -1.85
N TYR A 40 -6.82 9.50 -2.90
CA TYR A 40 -7.40 10.16 -4.05
C TYR A 40 -8.33 9.22 -4.86
N PHE A 41 -7.96 7.94 -4.97
CA PHE A 41 -8.77 6.88 -5.59
C PHE A 41 -10.11 6.68 -4.87
N LEU A 42 -10.08 6.51 -3.54
CA LEU A 42 -11.27 6.34 -2.71
C LEU A 42 -12.16 7.59 -2.74
N LYS A 43 -11.58 8.79 -2.58
CA LYS A 43 -12.32 10.06 -2.64
C LYS A 43 -13.02 10.26 -3.98
N THR A 44 -12.41 9.83 -5.08
CA THR A 44 -12.99 9.96 -6.42
C THR A 44 -14.19 9.03 -6.59
N ALA A 45 -14.10 7.78 -6.12
CA ALA A 45 -15.24 6.86 -6.10
C ALA A 45 -16.39 7.37 -5.20
N ALA A 46 -16.06 7.99 -4.06
CA ALA A 46 -17.02 8.49 -3.08
C ALA A 46 -17.94 9.61 -3.63
N LYS A 47 -17.50 10.34 -4.66
CA LYS A 47 -18.34 11.35 -5.34
C LYS A 47 -19.59 10.76 -5.97
N LYS A 48 -19.57 9.47 -6.35
CA LYS A 48 -20.67 8.80 -7.07
C LYS A 48 -21.24 7.60 -6.32
N ARG A 49 -20.48 6.97 -5.43
CA ARG A 49 -20.87 5.73 -4.72
C ARG A 49 -20.70 5.88 -3.22
N LYS A 50 -21.54 5.19 -2.46
CA LYS A 50 -21.44 5.10 -1.00
C LYS A 50 -20.91 3.73 -0.62
N PHE A 51 -19.83 3.69 0.15
CA PHE A 51 -19.16 2.49 0.62
C PHE A 51 -18.47 2.80 1.95
N SER A 52 -18.00 1.76 2.65
CA SER A 52 -17.32 1.89 3.93
C SER A 52 -15.85 1.50 3.80
N VAL A 53 -14.98 2.19 4.54
CA VAL A 53 -13.53 1.96 4.54
C VAL A 53 -13.04 1.65 5.96
N ILE A 54 -12.31 0.56 6.09
CA ILE A 54 -11.59 0.20 7.30
C ILE A 54 -10.11 0.55 7.11
N VAL A 55 -9.58 1.38 7.99
CA VAL A 55 -8.18 1.85 7.95
C VAL A 55 -7.42 1.23 9.11
N ALA A 56 -6.40 0.42 8.80
CA ALA A 56 -5.43 -0.02 9.78
C ALA A 56 -4.45 1.11 10.10
N GLU A 57 -4.21 1.36 11.39
CA GLU A 57 -3.50 2.55 11.88
C GLU A 57 -2.00 2.57 11.56
N THR A 58 -1.37 1.40 11.41
CA THR A 58 0.09 1.26 11.18
C THR A 58 0.91 1.77 12.37
N SER A 59 0.70 1.15 13.53
CA SER A 59 1.58 1.29 14.69
C SER A 59 3.01 0.85 14.30
N PRO A 60 4.05 1.62 14.63
CA PRO A 60 4.09 2.74 15.58
C PRO A 60 3.92 4.14 14.94
N THR A 61 3.74 4.24 13.62
CA THR A 61 3.70 5.53 12.90
C THR A 61 2.34 6.22 12.96
N TYR A 62 1.25 5.46 13.17
CA TYR A 62 -0.13 5.94 13.26
C TYR A 62 -0.62 6.79 12.07
N LEU A 63 0.04 6.66 10.91
CA LEU A 63 -0.29 7.42 9.70
C LEU A 63 -1.72 7.16 9.21
N GLY A 64 -2.29 5.99 9.53
CA GLY A 64 -3.67 5.65 9.17
C GLY A 64 -4.70 6.59 9.79
N HIS A 65 -4.42 7.22 10.94
CA HIS A 65 -5.35 8.16 11.58
C HIS A 65 -5.60 9.40 10.71
N GLU A 66 -4.55 9.95 10.11
CA GLU A 66 -4.66 11.08 9.20
C GLU A 66 -5.44 10.72 7.92
N MET A 67 -5.19 9.52 7.38
CA MET A 67 -5.92 9.03 6.21
C MET A 67 -7.41 8.86 6.54
N ALA A 68 -7.73 8.28 7.69
CA ALA A 68 -9.11 8.07 8.12
C ALA A 68 -9.88 9.39 8.31
N LEU A 69 -9.24 10.39 8.93
CA LEU A 69 -9.81 11.73 9.08
C LEU A 69 -10.12 12.35 7.72
N SER A 70 -9.16 12.24 6.79
CA SER A 70 -9.28 12.80 5.44
C SER A 70 -10.39 12.14 4.60
N LEU A 71 -10.61 10.83 4.76
CA LEU A 71 -11.69 10.09 4.12
C LEU A 71 -13.07 10.42 4.73
N SER A 72 -13.12 10.54 6.06
CA SER A 72 -14.35 10.93 6.77
C SER A 72 -14.81 12.34 6.38
N GLN A 73 -13.88 13.29 6.24
CA GLN A 73 -14.18 14.64 5.73
C GLN A 73 -14.73 14.64 4.30
N ALA A 74 -14.39 13.63 3.50
CA ALA A 74 -14.94 13.44 2.15
C ALA A 74 -16.31 12.72 2.13
N GLY A 75 -16.88 12.40 3.30
CA GLY A 75 -18.20 11.77 3.43
C GLY A 75 -18.19 10.24 3.30
N ILE A 76 -17.03 9.60 3.44
CA ILE A 76 -16.88 8.14 3.42
C ILE A 76 -17.04 7.61 4.85
N ASP A 77 -17.85 6.56 5.02
CA ASP A 77 -18.00 5.86 6.30
C ASP A 77 -16.68 5.15 6.64
N THR A 78 -15.92 5.72 7.58
CA THR A 78 -14.54 5.33 7.83
C THR A 78 -14.37 4.83 9.26
N THR A 79 -13.81 3.63 9.41
CA THR A 79 -13.51 3.00 10.71
C THR A 79 -12.01 2.82 10.85
N VAL A 80 -11.44 3.23 11.98
CA VAL A 80 -10.04 2.97 12.31
C VAL A 80 -9.94 1.71 13.16
N ILE A 81 -8.97 0.86 12.86
CA ILE A 81 -8.66 -0.34 13.65
C ILE A 81 -7.18 -0.37 14.03
N SER A 82 -6.88 -1.09 15.11
CA SER A 82 -5.50 -1.49 15.40
C SER A 82 -5.05 -2.58 14.44
N ASP A 83 -3.75 -2.63 14.14
CA ASP A 83 -3.17 -3.63 13.25
C ASP A 83 -3.39 -5.07 13.77
N SER A 84 -3.45 -5.24 15.10
CA SER A 84 -3.78 -6.51 15.74
C SER A 84 -5.20 -7.03 15.42
N ALA A 85 -6.13 -6.13 15.06
CA ALA A 85 -7.50 -6.46 14.74
C ALA A 85 -7.74 -6.77 13.26
N ILE A 86 -6.71 -6.65 12.40
CA ILE A 86 -6.81 -6.88 10.94
C ILE A 86 -7.47 -8.22 10.64
N PHE A 87 -6.98 -9.31 11.25
CA PHE A 87 -7.48 -10.65 11.00
C PHE A 87 -8.93 -10.84 11.47
N ALA A 88 -9.31 -10.21 12.59
CA ALA A 88 -10.66 -10.32 13.16
C ALA A 88 -11.72 -9.69 12.25
N VAL A 89 -11.40 -8.57 11.61
CA VAL A 89 -12.35 -7.85 10.74
C VAL A 89 -12.30 -8.33 9.28
N MET A 90 -11.24 -9.00 8.86
CA MET A 90 -11.01 -9.41 7.46
C MET A 90 -12.17 -10.24 6.88
N SER A 91 -12.85 -11.05 7.71
CA SER A 91 -14.02 -11.85 7.30
C SER A 91 -15.18 -11.05 6.70
N ARG A 92 -15.26 -9.74 6.97
CA ARG A 92 -16.29 -8.83 6.47
C ARG A 92 -15.82 -7.96 5.30
N VAL A 93 -14.52 -7.96 5.01
CA VAL A 93 -13.91 -7.09 3.99
C VAL A 93 -14.13 -7.69 2.61
N ASN A 94 -14.64 -6.87 1.68
CA ASN A 94 -14.84 -7.30 0.29
C ASN A 94 -13.58 -7.19 -0.55
N LYS A 95 -12.77 -6.15 -0.33
CA LYS A 95 -11.51 -5.92 -1.06
C LYS A 95 -10.49 -5.22 -0.16
N VAL A 96 -9.22 -5.55 -0.34
CA VAL A 96 -8.12 -4.77 0.20
C VAL A 96 -7.58 -3.86 -0.90
N ILE A 97 -7.51 -2.56 -0.63
CA ILE A 97 -6.87 -1.59 -1.51
C ILE A 97 -5.70 -0.97 -0.75
N MET A 98 -4.49 -1.10 -1.29
CA MET A 98 -3.29 -0.60 -0.64
C MET A 98 -2.38 0.15 -1.61
N GLY A 99 -1.58 1.04 -1.04
CA GLY A 99 -0.47 1.66 -1.75
C GLY A 99 0.80 0.83 -1.58
N THR A 100 1.82 1.19 -2.34
CA THR A 100 3.16 0.64 -2.18
C THR A 100 4.21 1.75 -2.23
N HIS A 101 5.38 1.52 -1.64
CA HIS A 101 6.54 2.37 -1.81
C HIS A 101 7.23 2.08 -3.14
N ALA A 102 7.51 0.80 -3.41
CA ALA A 102 8.08 0.33 -4.68
C ALA A 102 7.51 -1.05 -5.07
N VAL A 103 7.60 -1.40 -6.34
CA VAL A 103 7.29 -2.72 -6.88
C VAL A 103 8.53 -3.27 -7.56
N LEU A 104 8.98 -4.45 -7.14
CA LEU A 104 10.19 -5.08 -7.66
C LEU A 104 9.92 -5.89 -8.93
N ALA A 105 10.98 -6.34 -9.60
CA ALA A 105 10.89 -7.06 -10.87
C ALA A 105 10.12 -8.38 -10.79
N ASN A 106 10.15 -9.05 -9.64
CA ASN A 106 9.37 -10.26 -9.41
C ASN A 106 7.89 -9.98 -9.11
N GLY A 107 7.47 -8.71 -9.08
CA GLY A 107 6.13 -8.26 -8.70
C GLY A 107 5.91 -8.13 -7.19
N GLY A 108 6.94 -8.40 -6.37
CA GLY A 108 6.90 -8.17 -4.94
C GLY A 108 6.79 -6.69 -4.61
N LEU A 109 6.19 -6.38 -3.47
CA LEU A 109 6.02 -5.00 -3.02
C LEU A 109 6.96 -4.68 -1.89
N ILE A 110 7.51 -3.48 -1.91
CA ILE A 110 8.08 -2.85 -0.71
C ILE A 110 7.04 -1.84 -0.26
N SER A 111 6.42 -2.06 0.89
CA SER A 111 5.38 -1.17 1.42
C SER A 111 5.59 -0.91 2.90
N VAL A 112 4.72 -0.12 3.51
CA VAL A 112 4.81 0.21 4.93
C VAL A 112 4.67 -1.03 5.81
N SER A 113 5.33 -1.02 6.97
CA SER A 113 5.24 -2.06 7.98
C SER A 113 3.82 -2.52 8.26
N GLY A 114 3.61 -3.85 8.31
CA GLY A 114 2.30 -4.47 8.54
C GLY A 114 1.47 -4.73 7.27
N THR A 115 1.95 -4.29 6.11
CA THR A 115 1.31 -4.58 4.80
C THR A 115 1.29 -6.09 4.54
N GLN A 116 2.34 -6.82 4.89
CA GLN A 116 2.39 -8.28 4.73
C GLN A 116 1.32 -8.99 5.57
N THR A 117 1.04 -8.48 6.78
CA THR A 117 -0.02 -9.00 7.66
C THR A 117 -1.39 -8.84 7.02
N VAL A 118 -1.67 -7.67 6.42
CA VAL A 118 -2.92 -7.43 5.69
C VAL A 118 -3.04 -8.37 4.49
N ALA A 119 -1.98 -8.48 3.69
CA ALA A 119 -1.98 -9.30 2.47
C ALA A 119 -2.15 -10.80 2.79
N THR A 120 -1.50 -11.28 3.84
CA THR A 120 -1.62 -12.67 4.31
C THR A 120 -3.02 -12.95 4.86
N ALA A 121 -3.58 -12.04 5.67
CA ALA A 121 -4.95 -12.17 6.17
C ALA A 121 -5.96 -12.16 5.02
N ALA A 122 -5.79 -11.29 4.03
CA ALA A 122 -6.64 -11.21 2.85
C ALA A 122 -6.59 -12.52 2.05
N LYS A 123 -5.39 -13.08 1.84
CA LYS A 123 -5.21 -14.38 1.18
C LYS A 123 -5.93 -15.51 1.91
N HIS A 124 -5.80 -15.56 3.24
CA HIS A 124 -6.47 -16.56 4.06
C HIS A 124 -8.01 -16.48 3.94
N HIS A 125 -8.57 -15.27 3.87
CA HIS A 125 -10.00 -15.02 3.71
C HIS A 125 -10.48 -15.00 2.25
N SER A 126 -9.60 -15.28 1.28
CA SER A 126 -9.89 -15.17 -0.16
C SER A 126 -10.40 -13.78 -0.58
N THR A 127 -9.97 -12.74 0.13
CA THR A 127 -10.26 -11.35 -0.18
C THR A 127 -9.25 -10.86 -1.21
N PRO A 128 -9.69 -10.29 -2.34
CA PRO A 128 -8.77 -9.80 -3.37
C PRO A 128 -7.97 -8.58 -2.88
N VAL A 129 -6.67 -8.59 -3.14
CA VAL A 129 -5.73 -7.51 -2.85
C VAL A 129 -5.43 -6.73 -4.12
N VAL A 130 -5.76 -5.44 -4.09
CA VAL A 130 -5.57 -4.47 -5.17
C VAL A 130 -4.53 -3.45 -4.74
N VAL A 131 -3.51 -3.26 -5.56
CA VAL A 131 -2.41 -2.33 -5.29
C VAL A 131 -2.50 -1.14 -6.24
N CYS A 132 -2.71 0.06 -5.69
CA CYS A 132 -2.69 1.30 -6.46
C CYS A 132 -1.26 1.86 -6.47
N THR A 133 -0.61 1.88 -7.62
CA THR A 133 0.78 2.32 -7.76
C THR A 133 1.02 3.09 -9.07
N GLY A 134 1.99 4.00 -9.07
CA GLY A 134 2.43 4.65 -10.30
C GLY A 134 3.44 3.79 -11.06
N LEU A 135 3.51 3.92 -12.38
CA LEU A 135 4.56 3.25 -13.17
C LEU A 135 5.97 3.60 -12.69
N TYR A 136 6.19 4.84 -12.23
CA TYR A 136 7.48 5.31 -11.71
C TYR A 136 7.97 4.59 -10.45
N LYS A 137 7.11 3.83 -9.77
CA LYS A 137 7.45 3.03 -8.58
C LYS A 137 7.88 1.61 -8.92
N LEU A 138 7.78 1.20 -10.19
CA LEU A 138 8.33 -0.08 -10.62
C LEU A 138 9.84 0.03 -10.71
N SER A 139 10.51 -0.97 -10.16
CA SER A 139 11.95 -1.11 -10.17
C SER A 139 12.31 -2.43 -10.85
N PRO A 140 13.32 -2.43 -11.76
CA PRO A 140 13.83 -3.65 -12.36
C PRO A 140 14.68 -4.49 -11.40
N LEU A 141 14.90 -4.04 -10.16
CA LEU A 141 15.66 -4.78 -9.17
C LEU A 141 14.93 -6.05 -8.73
N TYR A 142 15.68 -7.14 -8.61
CA TYR A 142 15.20 -8.41 -8.10
C TYR A 142 15.52 -8.54 -6.60
N PRO A 143 14.57 -8.97 -5.75
CA PRO A 143 14.84 -9.19 -4.34
C PRO A 143 15.62 -10.49 -4.14
N TYR A 144 16.95 -10.41 -4.14
CA TYR A 144 17.81 -11.55 -3.79
C TYR A 144 17.81 -11.83 -2.29
N ASP A 145 17.68 -10.77 -1.49
CA ASP A 145 17.61 -10.82 -0.03
C ASP A 145 16.42 -9.97 0.43
N GLU A 146 15.35 -10.63 0.90
CA GLU A 146 14.12 -9.94 1.30
C GLU A 146 14.35 -9.02 2.51
N ASP A 147 15.28 -9.40 3.40
CA ASP A 147 15.60 -8.63 4.61
C ASP A 147 16.38 -7.35 4.28
N SER A 148 17.05 -7.29 3.12
CA SER A 148 17.84 -6.14 2.70
C SER A 148 17.02 -4.89 2.37
N PHE A 149 15.72 -5.06 2.11
CA PHE A 149 14.81 -3.96 1.75
C PHE A 149 14.16 -3.28 2.96
N ASN A 150 14.42 -3.78 4.17
CA ASN A 150 13.83 -3.24 5.37
C ASN A 150 14.70 -2.14 5.99
N ASP A 151 14.25 -0.89 5.88
CA ASP A 151 14.89 0.22 6.56
C ASP A 151 14.48 0.27 8.04
N LEU A 152 15.48 0.25 8.92
CA LEU A 152 15.29 0.46 10.35
C LEU A 152 15.28 1.95 10.67
N VAL A 153 14.17 2.42 11.24
CA VAL A 153 14.00 3.80 11.70
C VAL A 153 14.33 3.89 13.20
N ALA A 154 14.52 5.11 13.70
CA ALA A 154 14.72 5.36 15.12
C ALA A 154 13.61 4.68 15.96
N PRO A 155 13.96 3.96 17.04
CA PRO A 155 13.00 3.19 17.84
C PRO A 155 12.15 4.05 18.78
N ASP A 156 12.31 5.37 18.77
CA ASP A 156 11.57 6.31 19.65
C ASP A 156 10.04 6.20 19.52
N SER A 157 9.56 5.86 18.31
CA SER A 157 8.12 5.63 18.09
C SER A 157 7.62 4.33 18.72
N VAL A 158 8.50 3.35 18.95
CA VAL A 158 8.17 2.07 19.59
C VAL A 158 8.23 2.22 21.11
N LEU A 159 9.30 2.83 21.61
CA LEU A 159 9.48 3.10 23.04
C LEU A 159 10.17 4.46 23.22
N SER A 160 9.54 5.32 24.01
CA SER A 160 10.07 6.67 24.27
C SER A 160 11.42 6.61 24.98
N PHE A 161 12.33 7.50 24.59
CA PHE A 161 13.68 7.57 25.17
C PHE A 161 13.71 7.78 26.70
N GLU A 162 12.63 8.31 27.27
CA GLU A 162 12.51 8.54 28.72
C GLU A 162 12.52 7.24 29.54
N GLU A 163 12.25 6.08 28.93
CA GLU A 163 12.27 4.76 29.58
C GLU A 163 13.68 4.13 29.61
N GLY A 164 14.66 4.88 30.12
CA GLY A 164 16.09 4.53 30.06
C GLY A 164 16.46 3.14 30.60
N GLU A 165 15.75 2.62 31.60
CA GLU A 165 16.03 1.27 32.15
C GLU A 165 15.76 0.15 31.13
N PHE A 166 14.78 0.34 30.24
CA PHE A 166 14.46 -0.64 29.19
C PHE A 166 15.46 -0.59 28.04
N ILE A 167 15.91 0.60 27.66
CA ILE A 167 16.83 0.82 26.53
C ILE A 167 18.19 0.15 26.81
N ASP A 168 18.66 0.16 28.05
CA ASP A 168 19.94 -0.45 28.44
C ASP A 168 19.89 -2.00 28.44
N LYS A 169 18.70 -2.60 28.52
CA LYS A 169 18.52 -4.05 28.72
C LYS A 169 17.90 -4.76 27.50
N VAL A 170 17.26 -4.02 26.59
CA VAL A 170 16.45 -4.58 25.50
C VAL A 170 16.86 -3.97 24.17
N THR A 171 17.02 -4.82 23.15
CA THR A 171 17.22 -4.36 21.77
C THR A 171 15.89 -3.94 21.17
N LEU A 172 15.79 -2.68 20.76
CA LEU A 172 14.61 -2.14 20.08
C LEU A 172 14.83 -2.16 18.57
N LEU A 173 13.82 -2.65 17.83
CA LEU A 173 13.81 -2.65 16.37
C LEU A 173 12.54 -1.97 15.88
N ASN A 174 12.68 -1.14 14.85
CA ASN A 174 11.58 -0.42 14.22
C ASN A 174 11.70 -0.50 12.69
N PRO A 175 11.27 -1.62 12.08
CA PRO A 175 11.22 -1.75 10.64
C PRO A 175 10.13 -0.85 10.06
N TYR A 176 10.50 0.00 9.11
CA TYR A 176 9.57 0.91 8.45
C TYR A 176 8.93 0.30 7.21
N TYR A 177 9.71 -0.49 6.47
CA TYR A 177 9.25 -1.18 5.29
C TYR A 177 9.01 -2.66 5.56
N ASP A 178 8.22 -3.26 4.69
CA ASP A 178 7.81 -4.65 4.74
C ASP A 178 7.74 -5.18 3.31
N TYR A 179 8.19 -6.42 3.14
CA TYR A 179 8.21 -7.09 1.84
C TYR A 179 6.94 -7.93 1.69
N VAL A 180 6.16 -7.64 0.65
CA VAL A 180 4.96 -8.42 0.31
C VAL A 180 5.21 -9.28 -0.91
N SER A 181 5.04 -10.58 -0.72
CA SER A 181 5.23 -11.56 -1.78
C SER A 181 4.25 -11.33 -2.94
N PRO A 182 4.69 -11.47 -4.21
CA PRO A 182 3.85 -11.22 -5.39
C PRO A 182 2.59 -12.09 -5.44
N GLU A 183 2.61 -13.29 -4.84
CA GLU A 183 1.50 -14.25 -4.83
C GLU A 183 0.27 -13.79 -4.01
N LEU A 184 0.47 -12.79 -3.16
CA LEU A 184 -0.58 -12.21 -2.33
C LEU A 184 -1.33 -11.09 -3.06
N VAL A 185 -0.78 -10.57 -4.16
CA VAL A 185 -1.38 -9.48 -4.95
C VAL A 185 -2.21 -10.05 -6.08
N ASN A 186 -3.42 -9.54 -6.28
CA ASN A 186 -4.30 -9.97 -7.37
C ASN A 186 -4.29 -9.02 -8.56
N LEU A 187 -4.24 -7.71 -8.29
CA LEU A 187 -4.37 -6.69 -9.32
C LEU A 187 -3.52 -5.46 -8.99
N PHE A 188 -2.80 -4.96 -9.99
CA PHE A 188 -2.11 -3.67 -9.95
C PHE A 188 -2.92 -2.65 -10.73
N ILE A 189 -3.29 -1.55 -10.09
CA ILE A 189 -3.88 -0.39 -10.77
C ILE A 189 -2.77 0.63 -10.97
N THR A 190 -2.38 0.83 -12.24
CA THR A 190 -1.37 1.80 -12.66
C THR A 190 -1.99 2.93 -13.48
N ASN A 191 -1.19 3.94 -13.83
CA ASN A 191 -1.62 5.02 -14.71
C ASN A 191 -1.97 4.58 -16.14
N THR A 192 -1.59 3.36 -16.55
CA THR A 192 -1.92 2.80 -17.88
C THR A 192 -3.09 1.81 -17.83
N GLY A 193 -3.54 1.41 -16.64
CA GLY A 193 -4.67 0.50 -16.48
C GLY A 193 -4.48 -0.51 -15.35
N GLY A 194 -5.42 -1.46 -15.28
CA GLY A 194 -5.34 -2.63 -14.38
C GLY A 194 -4.52 -3.76 -15.01
N HIS A 195 -3.50 -4.23 -14.31
CA HIS A 195 -2.58 -5.28 -14.76
C HIS A 195 -2.48 -6.42 -13.74
N PRO A 196 -2.46 -7.69 -14.16
CA PRO A 196 -2.13 -8.79 -13.27
C PRO A 196 -0.63 -8.77 -12.93
N PRO A 197 -0.21 -9.37 -11.79
CA PRO A 197 1.21 -9.44 -11.41
C PRO A 197 2.12 -10.01 -12.50
N SER A 198 1.64 -10.98 -13.28
CA SER A 198 2.39 -11.60 -14.38
C SER A 198 2.73 -10.66 -15.53
N TYR A 199 1.99 -9.55 -15.68
CA TYR A 199 2.22 -8.57 -16.73
C TYR A 199 3.30 -7.54 -16.36
N LEU A 200 3.69 -7.47 -15.09
CA LEU A 200 4.66 -6.47 -14.61
C LEU A 200 6.03 -6.60 -15.26
N TYR A 201 6.49 -7.82 -15.52
CA TYR A 201 7.75 -8.07 -16.25
C TYR A 201 7.77 -7.36 -17.61
N ARG A 202 6.63 -7.38 -18.32
CA ARG A 202 6.51 -6.71 -19.62
C ARG A 202 6.52 -5.19 -19.46
N LEU A 203 5.83 -4.65 -18.46
CA LEU A 203 5.87 -3.22 -18.17
C LEU A 203 7.29 -2.74 -17.85
N ILE A 204 8.06 -3.51 -17.09
CA ILE A 204 9.45 -3.16 -16.78
C ILE A 204 10.29 -3.13 -18.06
N ASN A 205 10.20 -4.17 -18.90
CA ASN A 205 10.94 -4.20 -20.18
C ASN A 205 10.51 -3.13 -21.18
N GLU A 206 9.27 -2.64 -21.10
CA GLU A 206 8.79 -1.53 -21.95
C GLU A 206 9.30 -0.16 -21.47
N ASN A 207 9.70 -0.03 -20.19
CA ASN A 207 10.08 1.25 -19.59
C ASN A 207 11.58 1.37 -19.23
N TYR A 208 12.29 0.25 -19.08
CA TYR A 208 13.70 0.19 -18.71
C TYR A 208 14.51 -0.55 -19.77
N ASP A 209 15.73 -0.06 -20.03
CA ASP A 209 16.70 -0.81 -20.81
C ASP A 209 17.33 -1.91 -19.93
N PRO A 210 17.48 -3.16 -20.41
CA PRO A 210 18.17 -4.22 -19.69
C PRO A 210 19.60 -3.87 -19.25
N GLU A 211 20.27 -2.94 -19.93
CA GLU A 211 21.62 -2.49 -19.57
C GLU A 211 21.63 -1.57 -18.32
N ASP A 212 20.49 -0.99 -17.95
CA ASP A 212 20.36 -0.01 -16.87
C ASP A 212 19.90 -0.63 -15.52
N ILE A 213 19.96 -1.95 -15.38
CA ILE A 213 19.44 -2.65 -14.19
C ILE A 213 20.41 -2.61 -13.00
N GLU A 214 21.72 -2.64 -13.25
CA GLU A 214 22.77 -2.71 -12.22
C GLU A 214 23.42 -1.35 -11.93
N ILE A 215 22.61 -0.35 -11.57
CA ILE A 215 23.07 1.01 -11.22
C ILE A 215 23.27 1.16 -9.70
#